data_AF-W6SHU1-F1
#
_entry.id   AF-W6SHU1-F1
#
_cell.length_a   1.000
_cell.length_b   1.000
_cell.length_c   1.000
_cell.angle_alpha   90.00
_cell.angle_beta   90.00
_cell.angle_gamma   90.00
#
_symmetry.space_group_name_H-M   'P 1'
#
loop_
_entity.id
_entity.type
_entity.pdbx_description
1 polymer ?
#
loop_
_entity_poly.entity_id
_entity_poly.type
_entity_poly.pdbx_seq_one_letter_code
_entity_poly.pdbx_strand_id
1 'polypeptide(L)' 'MNNKNTKLNNQELRLNEIINLVENYTRTAKHLETHSNISSPNKIAEAKDIQARREDAINHLKNKILCNENSSFS' A
#
# COMPACT_ATOMS: atom_id res chain seq x y z
N MET A 1 -22.22 -10.15 -18.62
CA MET A 1 -21.10 -9.29 -18.21
C MET A 1 -19.80 -10.02 -18.53
N ASN A 2 -18.91 -9.44 -19.36
CA ASN A 2 -17.68 -10.12 -19.80
C ASN A 2 -16.66 -10.24 -18.67
N ASN A 3 -16.19 -11.46 -18.39
CA ASN A 3 -15.24 -11.80 -17.31
C ASN A 3 -13.87 -11.08 -17.44
N LYS A 4 -13.54 -10.57 -18.64
CA LYS A 4 -12.35 -9.75 -18.88
C LYS A 4 -12.47 -8.33 -18.33
N ASN A 5 -13.65 -7.71 -18.45
CA ASN A 5 -13.89 -6.35 -17.93
C ASN A 5 -13.88 -6.32 -16.39
N THR A 6 -14.39 -7.37 -15.75
CA THR A 6 -14.35 -7.50 -14.30
C THR A 6 -12.93 -7.70 -13.77
N LYS A 7 -12.05 -8.40 -14.51
CA LYS A 7 -10.63 -8.58 -14.13
C LYS A 7 -9.85 -7.26 -14.22
N LEU A 8 -10.03 -6.51 -15.31
CA LEU A 8 -9.36 -5.21 -15.52
C LEU A 8 -9.77 -4.19 -14.44
N ASN A 9 -11.08 -4.06 -14.18
CA ASN A 9 -11.57 -3.14 -13.14
C ASN A 9 -11.01 -3.49 -11.75
N ASN A 10 -10.83 -4.79 -11.45
CA ASN A 10 -10.23 -5.21 -10.17
C ASN A 10 -8.74 -4.89 -10.06
N GLN A 11 -7.99 -4.89 -11.17
CA GLN A 11 -6.57 -4.49 -11.16
C GLN A 11 -6.42 -2.99 -10.98
N GLU A 12 -7.26 -2.19 -11.65
CA GLU A 12 -7.27 -0.73 -11.51
C GLU A 12 -7.60 -0.29 -10.07
N LEU A 13 -8.60 -0.92 -9.44
CA LEU A 13 -8.93 -0.66 -8.03
C LEU A 13 -7.76 -0.97 -7.09
N ARG A 14 -7.06 -2.09 -7.32
CA ARG A 14 -5.87 -2.46 -6.52
C ARG A 14 -4.71 -1.50 -6.76
N LEU A 15 -4.53 -0.99 -7.98
CA LEU A 15 -3.52 0.01 -8.28
C LEU A 15 -3.80 1.32 -7.56
N ASN A 16 -5.06 1.78 -7.57
CA ASN A 16 -5.48 2.97 -6.82
C ASN A 16 -5.27 2.79 -5.31
N GLU A 17 -5.53 1.59 -4.78
CA GLU A 17 -5.25 1.27 -3.38
C GLU A 17 -3.75 1.34 -3.06
N ILE A 18 -2.88 0.82 -3.94
CA ILE A 18 -1.43 0.94 -3.79
C ILE A 18 -0.99 2.42 -3.80
N ILE A 19 -1.50 3.23 -4.73
CA ILE A 19 -1.18 4.66 -4.81
C ILE A 19 -1.52 5.35 -3.48
N ASN A 20 -2.75 5.14 -2.98
CA ASN A 20 -3.19 5.71 -1.71
C ASN A 20 -2.32 5.27 -0.53
N LEU A 21 -1.88 4.00 -0.49
CA LEU A 21 -1.00 3.49 0.56
C LEU A 21 0.39 4.13 0.49
N VAL A 22 0.96 4.26 -0.70
CA VAL A 22 2.28 4.88 -0.93
C VAL A 22 2.27 6.36 -0.58
N GLU A 23 1.23 7.10 -0.95
CA GLU A 23 1.09 8.52 -0.60
C GLU A 23 1.00 8.72 0.91
N ASN A 24 0.16 7.93 1.59
CA ASN A 24 0.04 7.97 3.04
C ASN A 24 1.34 7.58 3.74
N TYR A 25 2.02 6.55 3.22
CA TYR A 25 3.33 6.15 3.73
C TYR A 25 4.34 7.28 3.62
N THR A 26 4.44 7.90 2.45
CA THR A 26 5.39 8.98 2.17
C THR A 26 5.14 10.19 3.09
N ARG A 27 3.87 10.58 3.27
CA ARG A 27 3.49 11.68 4.15
C ARG A 27 3.85 11.40 5.61
N THR A 28 3.58 10.21 6.12
CA THR A 28 3.92 9.83 7.50
C THR A 28 5.44 9.72 7.69
N ALA A 29 6.17 9.19 6.72
CA ALA A 29 7.64 9.10 6.77
C ALA A 29 8.27 10.50 6.84
N LYS A 30 7.82 11.42 5.98
CA LYS A 30 8.25 12.82 6.01
C LYS A 30 7.92 13.48 7.35
N HIS A 31 6.71 13.25 7.90
CA HIS A 31 6.34 13.80 9.20
C HIS A 31 7.25 13.30 10.33
N LEU A 32 7.61 12.02 10.33
CA LEU A 32 8.55 11.46 11.30
C LEU A 32 9.97 12.02 11.12
N GLU A 33 10.42 12.20 9.88
CA GLU A 33 11.71 12.82 9.59
C GLU A 33 11.78 14.26 10.13
N THR A 34 10.75 15.08 9.88
CA THR A 34 10.78 16.51 10.23
C THR A 34 10.31 16.84 11.64
N HIS A 35 9.55 15.96 12.29
CA HIS A 35 8.92 16.24 13.60
C HIS A 35 9.14 15.16 14.68
N SER A 36 10.03 14.19 14.46
CA SER A 36 10.33 13.16 15.47
C SER A 36 10.86 13.75 16.77
N ASN A 37 11.64 14.83 16.71
CA ASN A 37 12.24 15.49 17.88
C ASN A 37 11.22 16.15 18.82
N ILE A 38 10.01 16.47 18.33
CA ILE A 38 8.94 17.11 19.11
C ILE A 38 7.76 16.16 19.38
N SER A 39 7.82 14.93 18.86
CA SER A 39 6.78 13.92 19.03
C SER A 39 7.06 13.04 20.25
N SER A 40 6.01 12.61 20.96
CA SER A 40 6.19 11.69 22.08
C SER A 40 6.64 10.31 21.58
N PRO A 41 7.46 9.57 22.35
CA PRO A 41 7.94 8.24 21.96
C PRO A 41 6.82 7.27 21.56
N ASN A 42 5.69 7.30 22.27
CA ASN A 42 4.53 6.47 21.97
C ASN A 42 3.92 6.80 20.59
N LYS A 43 3.81 8.08 20.23
CA LYS A 43 3.30 8.50 18.91
C LYS A 43 4.24 8.09 17.78
N ILE A 44 5.56 8.15 18.03
CA ILE A 44 6.57 7.67 17.07
C ILE A 44 6.44 6.16 16.88
N ALA A 45 6.29 5.40 17.96
CA ALA A 45 6.13 3.95 17.91
C ALA A 45 4.84 3.55 17.16
N GLU A 46 3.72 4.19 17.47
CA GLU A 46 2.45 3.98 16.77
C GLU A 46 2.55 4.30 15.27
N ALA A 47 3.18 5.42 14.92
CA ALA A 47 3.39 5.80 13.53
C ALA A 47 4.27 4.78 12.79
N LYS A 48 5.33 4.26 13.43
CA LYS A 48 6.18 3.20 12.84
C LYS A 48 5.41 1.91 12.61
N ASP A 49 4.59 1.50 13.56
CA ASP A 49 3.77 0.30 13.42
C ASP A 49 2.73 0.44 12.28
N ILE A 50 2.08 1.60 12.17
CA ILE A 50 1.19 1.90 11.03
C ILE A 50 1.96 1.85 9.71
N GLN A 51 3.19 2.35 9.66
CA GLN A 51 4.03 2.33 8.46
C GLN A 51 4.39 0.90 8.04
N ALA A 52 4.74 0.04 8.99
CA ALA A 52 5.02 -1.38 8.72
C ALA A 52 3.79 -2.09 8.12
N ARG A 53 2.60 -1.88 8.70
CA ARG A 53 1.36 -2.46 8.17
C ARG A 53 1.04 -1.97 6.75
N ARG A 54 1.35 -0.72 6.42
CA ARG A 54 1.16 -0.17 5.06
C ARG A 54 2.13 -0.81 4.07
N GLU A 55 3.38 -1.01 4.46
CA GLU A 55 4.37 -1.70 3.64
C GLU A 55 3.95 -3.14 3.33
N ASP A 56 3.49 -3.88 4.35
CA ASP A 56 2.94 -5.22 4.19
C ASP A 56 1.73 -5.24 3.24
N ALA A 57 0.81 -4.28 3.39
CA ALA A 57 -0.35 -4.15 2.51
C ALA A 57 0.05 -3.85 1.05
N ILE A 58 1.03 -2.97 0.83
CA ILE A 58 1.57 -2.68 -0.50
C ILE A 58 2.15 -3.94 -1.13
N ASN A 59 2.97 -4.68 -0.38
CA ASN A 59 3.60 -5.92 -0.88
C ASN A 59 2.56 -6.99 -1.22
N HIS A 60 1.54 -7.15 -0.37
CA HIS A 60 0.44 -8.08 -0.62
C HIS A 60 -0.37 -7.71 -1.86
N LEU A 61 -0.69 -6.43 -2.05
CA LEU A 61 -1.42 -5.95 -3.23
C LEU A 61 -0.59 -6.12 -4.51
N LYS A 62 0.72 -5.81 -4.47
CA LYS A 62 1.65 -6.06 -5.58
C LYS A 62 1.66 -7.54 -5.97
N ASN A 63 1.80 -8.44 -5.00
CA ASN A 63 1.79 -9.88 -5.24
C ASN A 63 0.46 -10.36 -5.86
N LYS A 64 -0.68 -9.85 -5.38
CA LYS A 64 -2.00 -10.14 -5.96
C LYS A 64 -2.15 -9.66 -7.40
N ILE A 65 -1.51 -8.56 -7.79
CA ILE A 65 -1.51 -8.08 -9.17
C ILE A 65 -0.64 -9.01 -10.03
N LEU A 66 0.61 -9.28 -9.61
CA LEU A 66 1.56 -10.13 -10.34
C LEU A 66 1.07 -11.58 -10.50
N CYS A 67 0.56 -12.21 -9.43
CA CYS A 67 0.02 -13.57 -9.51
C CYS A 67 -1.22 -13.67 -10.42
N ASN A 68 -2.02 -12.60 -10.52
CA ASN A 68 -3.16 -12.55 -11.44
C ASN A 68 -2.74 -12.43 -12.92
N GLU A 69 -1.56 -11.92 -13.21
CA GLU A 69 -0.99 -11.88 -14.56
C GLU A 69 -0.39 -13.23 -14.95
N ASN A 70 0.29 -13.90 -14.02
CA ASN A 70 0.90 -15.21 -14.25
C ASN A 70 -0.11 -16.36 -14.44
N SER A 71 -1.33 -16.26 -13.90
CA SER A 71 -2.37 -17.29 -14.12
C SER A 71 -3.03 -17.23 -15.49
N SER A 72 -2.69 -16.24 -16.34
CA SER A 72 -3.19 -16.13 -17.71
C SER A 72 -2.25 -16.72 -18.77
N PHE A 73 -1.14 -17.36 -18.37
CA PHE A 73 -0.15 -17.97 -19.27
C PHE A 73 0.08 -19.48 -19.06
N SER A 74 -0.82 -20.17 -18.35
CA SER A 74 -0.81 -21.65 -18.25
C SER A 74 -2.02 -22.27 -18.93
#